data_AF-A0A2E8UAA9-F1
#
_entry.id   AF-A0A2E8UAA9-F1
#
_cell.length_a   1.000
_cell.length_b   1.000
_cell.length_c   1.000
_cell.angle_alpha   90.00
_cell.angle_beta   90.00
_cell.angle_gamma   90.00
#
_symmetry.space_group_name_H-M   'P 1'
#
loop_
_entity.id
_entity.type
_entity.pdbx_description
1 polymer ?
#
loop_
_entity_poly.entity_id
_entity_poly.type
_entity_poly.pdbx_seq_one_letter_code
_entity_poly.pdbx_strand_id
1 'polypeptide(L)'
;MKIKIVGLIDVVDAINLGKKGAVEFHATLIDYAAQYIEGKEIAGSDAKEVGWFGVDEIGQLNLWEKTKQIIFESKKIMEIKN
;
A
#
# COMPACT_ATOMS: atom_id res chain seq x y z
N MET A 1 -2.80 15.89 5.69
CA MET A 1 -3.96 15.25 5.01
C MET A 1 -4.82 14.55 6.05
N LYS A 2 -6.13 14.51 5.86
CA LYS A 2 -7.09 13.78 6.69
C LYS A 2 -7.68 12.63 5.89
N ILE A 3 -7.72 11.46 6.52
CA ILE A 3 -8.26 10.23 5.96
C ILE A 3 -9.23 9.58 6.95
N LYS A 4 -10.10 8.72 6.44
CA LYS A 4 -10.94 7.82 7.25
C LYS A 4 -10.59 6.38 6.90
N ILE A 5 -10.23 5.58 7.90
CA ILE A 5 -10.02 4.14 7.71
C ILE A 5 -11.36 3.46 7.42
N VAL A 6 -11.38 2.67 6.35
CA VAL A 6 -12.56 1.95 5.87
C VAL A 6 -12.54 0.51 6.36
N GLY A 7 -11.38 -0.13 6.35
CA GLY A 7 -11.20 -1.50 6.86
C GLY A 7 -9.76 -1.99 6.72
N LEU A 8 -9.44 -3.05 7.47
CA LEU A 8 -8.23 -3.84 7.29
C LEU A 8 -8.33 -4.61 5.97
N ILE A 9 -7.24 -4.64 5.20
CA ILE A 9 -7.11 -5.42 3.97
C ILE A 9 -6.44 -6.74 4.29
N ASP A 10 -5.19 -6.70 4.77
CA ASP A 10 -4.37 -7.90 5.02
C ASP A 10 -3.23 -7.60 6.02
N VAL A 11 -2.60 -8.66 6.53
CA VAL A 11 -1.36 -8.62 7.32
C VAL A 11 -0.33 -9.49 6.61
N VAL A 12 0.76 -8.88 6.14
CA VAL A 12 1.73 -9.50 5.25
C VAL A 12 3.12 -9.49 5.87
N ASP A 13 3.75 -10.67 5.95
CA ASP A 13 5.18 -10.76 6.28
C ASP A 13 6.04 -10.64 5.02
N ALA A 14 6.77 -9.55 4.91
CA ALA A 14 7.80 -9.32 3.90
C ALA A 14 9.14 -9.86 4.43
N ILE A 15 9.47 -11.08 4.03
CA ILE A 15 10.73 -11.74 4.38
C ILE A 15 11.68 -11.66 3.17
N ASN A 16 12.73 -10.87 3.28
CA ASN A 16 13.79 -10.79 2.29
C ASN A 16 14.96 -11.67 2.71
N LEU A 17 15.21 -12.69 1.88
CA LEU A 17 16.32 -13.60 2.07
C LEU A 17 17.54 -13.11 1.31
N GLY A 18 18.64 -13.03 2.03
CA GLY A 18 19.96 -12.76 1.51
C GLY A 18 20.67 -13.98 0.95
N LYS A 19 21.99 -13.84 0.80
CA LYS A 19 22.84 -14.94 0.32
C LYS A 19 22.72 -16.16 1.24
N LYS A 20 22.64 -17.34 0.62
CA LYS A 20 22.51 -18.66 1.30
C LYS A 20 21.23 -18.82 2.13
N GLY A 21 20.20 -18.01 1.88
CA GLY A 21 18.89 -18.13 2.53
C GLY A 21 18.82 -17.54 3.93
N ALA A 22 19.83 -16.77 4.37
CA ALA A 22 19.76 -16.03 5.62
C ALA A 22 18.75 -14.88 5.50
N VAL A 23 17.95 -14.62 6.54
CA VAL A 23 17.06 -13.45 6.56
C VAL A 23 17.91 -12.19 6.69
N GLU A 24 17.84 -11.29 5.69
CA GLU A 24 18.47 -9.97 5.76
C GLU A 24 17.50 -8.94 6.33
N PHE A 25 16.21 -9.09 6.03
CA PHE A 25 15.17 -8.19 6.50
C PHE A 25 13.85 -8.93 6.65
N HIS A 26 13.13 -8.66 7.73
CA HIS A 26 11.76 -9.10 7.95
C HIS A 26 10.95 -7.93 8.47
N ALA A 27 9.85 -7.63 7.80
CA ALA A 27 8.84 -6.69 8.28
C ALA A 27 7.45 -7.29 8.13
N THR A 28 6.59 -6.97 9.10
CA THR A 28 5.14 -7.20 8.99
C THR A 28 4.48 -5.90 8.54
N LEU A 29 3.75 -5.96 7.44
CA LEU A 29 2.96 -4.88 6.88
C LEU A 29 1.49 -5.11 7.23
N ILE A 30 0.83 -4.07 7.73
CA ILE A 30 -0.60 -4.11 8.08
C ILE A 30 -1.30 -3.09 7.20
N ASP A 31 -2.01 -3.57 6.18
CA ASP A 31 -2.55 -2.73 5.12
C ASP A 31 -4.02 -2.40 5.35
N TYR A 32 -4.40 -1.14 5.16
CA TYR A 32 -5.76 -0.65 5.35
C TYR A 32 -6.28 0.06 4.10
N ALA A 33 -7.56 -0.12 3.82
CA ALA A 33 -8.29 0.72 2.88
C ALA A 33 -8.68 2.02 3.59
N ALA A 34 -8.44 3.16 2.96
CA ALA A 34 -8.72 4.46 3.52
C ALA A 34 -9.38 5.38 2.48
N GLN A 35 -10.34 6.17 2.94
CA GLN A 35 -10.96 7.24 2.16
C GLN A 35 -10.23 8.54 2.44
N TYR A 36 -9.77 9.21 1.37
CA TYR A 36 -9.31 10.60 1.45
C TYR A 36 -10.49 11.52 1.80
N ILE A 37 -10.29 12.43 2.76
CA ILE A 37 -11.30 13.41 3.17
C ILE A 37 -10.89 14.81 2.72
N GLU A 38 -9.70 15.28 3.10
CA GLU A 38 -9.23 16.65 2.80
C GLU A 38 -7.73 16.85 3.06
N GLY A 39 -7.19 17.97 2.57
CA GLY A 39 -5.81 18.40 2.78
C GLY A 39 -4.87 18.06 1.61
N LYS A 40 -3.64 18.55 1.66
CA LYS A 40 -2.65 18.34 0.58
C LYS A 40 -1.79 17.12 0.83
N GLU A 41 -1.47 16.40 -0.23
CA GLU A 41 -0.40 15.40 -0.25
C GLU A 41 0.96 16.07 -0.10
N ILE A 42 1.75 15.56 0.85
CA ILE A 42 3.12 16.00 1.10
C ILE A 42 3.89 14.72 1.40
N ALA A 43 5.06 14.55 0.76
CA ALA A 43 5.93 13.41 1.03
C ALA A 43 6.32 13.39 2.51
N GLY A 44 6.20 12.22 3.14
CA GLY A 44 6.67 11.99 4.50
C GLY A 44 8.20 12.04 4.58
N SER A 45 8.76 12.11 5.79
CA SER A 45 10.22 12.09 5.98
C SER A 45 10.91 10.82 5.49
N ASP A 46 10.13 9.74 5.34
CA ASP A 46 10.51 8.42 4.85
C ASP A 46 10.24 8.23 3.35
N ALA A 47 9.68 9.23 2.68
CA ALA A 47 9.36 9.20 1.25
C ALA A 47 10.06 10.35 0.51
N LYS A 48 10.53 10.10 -0.70
CA LYS A 48 11.10 11.16 -1.55
C LYS A 48 10.01 12.02 -2.19
N GLU A 49 8.92 11.39 -2.61
CA GLU A 49 7.86 12.00 -3.42
C GLU A 49 6.51 11.36 -3.08
N VAL A 50 5.43 12.06 -3.44
CA VAL A 50 4.04 11.59 -3.31
C VAL A 50 3.24 12.03 -4.53
N GLY A 51 2.27 11.20 -4.93
CA GLY A 51 1.39 11.49 -6.06
C GLY A 51 0.12 10.65 -6.04
N TRP A 52 -0.87 11.10 -6.81
CA TRP A 52 -2.10 10.37 -7.07
C TRP A 52 -2.01 9.64 -8.40
N PHE A 53 -2.44 8.38 -8.42
CA PHE A 53 -2.41 7.52 -9.60
C PHE A 53 -3.77 6.85 -9.77
N GLY A 54 -4.20 6.71 -11.02
CA GLY A 54 -5.30 5.86 -11.42
C GLY A 54 -4.98 4.39 -11.20
N VAL A 55 -6.02 3.59 -10.97
CA VAL A 55 -5.86 2.13 -10.75
C VAL A 55 -5.31 1.43 -11.99
N ASP A 56 -5.60 1.95 -13.17
CA ASP A 56 -5.09 1.52 -14.47
C ASP A 56 -3.60 1.82 -14.69
N GLU A 57 -3.04 2.80 -13.97
CA GLU A 57 -1.62 3.16 -14.03
C GLU A 57 -0.74 2.23 -13.19
N ILE A 58 -1.31 1.51 -12.22
CA ILE A 58 -0.57 0.67 -11.26
C ILE A 58 0.31 -0.38 -11.93
N GLY A 59 -0.12 -0.92 -13.07
CA GLY A 59 0.67 -1.90 -13.83
C GLY A 59 1.97 -1.34 -14.40
N GLN A 60 2.08 -0.02 -14.56
CA GLN A 60 3.26 0.68 -15.09
C GLN A 60 4.25 1.05 -13.99
N LEU A 61 3.82 0.98 -12.73
CA LEU A 61 4.68 1.26 -11.59
C LEU A 61 5.53 0.04 -11.23
N ASN A 62 6.80 0.26 -10.91
CA ASN A 62 7.72 -0.79 -10.45
C ASN A 62 7.46 -1.16 -8.98
N LEU A 63 6.26 -1.67 -8.70
CA LEU A 63 5.82 -2.09 -7.39
C LEU A 63 6.03 -3.59 -7.18
N TRP A 64 6.20 -3.99 -5.92
CA TRP A 64 6.12 -5.38 -5.53
C TRP A 64 4.73 -5.95 -5.87
N GLU A 65 4.69 -7.18 -6.39
CA GLU A 65 3.43 -7.83 -6.80
C GLU A 65 2.39 -7.89 -5.68
N LYS A 66 2.83 -8.13 -4.43
CA LYS A 66 1.90 -8.12 -3.30
C LYS A 66 1.31 -6.73 -3.04
N THR A 67 2.09 -5.65 -3.21
CA THR A 67 1.57 -4.27 -3.14
C THR A 67 0.49 -4.02 -4.19
N LYS A 68 0.67 -4.50 -5.43
CA LYS A 68 -0.36 -4.39 -6.48
C LYS A 68 -1.64 -5.12 -6.07
N GLN A 69 -1.53 -6.33 -5.51
CA GLN A 69 -2.66 -7.09 -5.00
C GLN A 69 -3.42 -6.34 -3.90
N ILE A 70 -2.69 -5.79 -2.91
CA ILE A 70 -3.29 -4.99 -1.82
C ILE A 70 -4.07 -3.79 -2.37
N ILE A 71 -3.57 -3.10 -3.39
CA ILE A 71 -4.28 -1.97 -4.03
C ILE A 71 -5.59 -2.43 -4.68
N PHE A 72 -5.58 -3.57 -5.40
CA PHE A 72 -6.80 -4.10 -6.00
C PHE A 72 -7.82 -4.60 -4.95
N GLU A 73 -7.38 -5.21 -3.86
CA GLU A 73 -8.27 -5.59 -2.75
C GLU A 73 -8.85 -4.35 -2.03
N SER A 74 -8.04 -3.29 -1.86
CA SER A 74 -8.50 -2.00 -1.35
C SER A 74 -9.67 -1.47 -2.20
N LYS A 75 -9.54 -1.50 -3.53
CA LYS A 75 -10.61 -1.08 -4.44
C LYS A 75 -11.92 -1.85 -4.20
N LYS A 76 -11.85 -3.18 -4.06
CA LYS A 76 -13.04 -4.01 -3.78
C LYS A 76 -13.69 -3.64 -2.45
N ILE A 77 -12.90 -3.42 -1.40
CA ILE A 77 -13.41 -2.98 -0.09
C ILE A 77 -14.13 -1.62 -0.21
N MET A 78 -13.58 -0.70 -0.99
CA MET A 78 -14.18 0.61 -1.23
C MET A 78 -15.50 0.51 -2.01
N GLU A 79 -15.62 -0.43 -2.96
CA GLU A 79 -16.85 -0.66 -3.73
C GLU A 79 -17.98 -1.28 -2.88
N ILE A 80 -17.66 -2.13 -1.90
CA ILE A 80 -18.67 -2.79 -1.05
C ILE A 80 -19.35 -1.82 -0.07
N LYS A 81 -18.66 -0.74 0.33
CA LYS A 81 -19.15 0.20 1.35
C LYS A 81 -19.80 1.48 0.80
N ASN A 82 -19.86 1.65 -0.52
CA ASN A 82 -20.57 2.74 -1.21
C ASN A 82 -21.95 2.27 -1.66
#